data_AF-A0A0R0CIC9-F1
#
_entry.id   AF-A0A0R0CIC9-F1
#
_cell.length_a   1.000
_cell.length_b   1.000
_cell.length_c   1.000
_cell.angle_alpha   90.00
_cell.angle_beta   90.00
_cell.angle_gamma   90.00
#
_symmetry.space_group_name_H-M   'P 1'
#
loop_
_entity.id
_entity.type
_entity.pdbx_description
1 polymer ?
#
loop_
_entity_poly.entity_id
_entity_poly.type
_entity_poly.pdbx_seq_one_letter_code
_entity_poly.pdbx_strand_id
1 'polypeptide(L)'
;MNSLANRIKGKSFLWPCLLFGIVSVFFISFAPAMYDVTWAIVGFLLFAPLFILQTGSGVALDNWWVARIDRKTQPYSYWFRVVFWGLGTAGFAYRIFVPVAV
;
A
#
# COMPACT_ATOMS: atom_id res chain seq x y z
N MET A 1 18.32 18.37 -10.06
CA MET A 1 17.35 17.91 -9.05
C MET A 1 17.28 16.39 -9.10
N ASN A 2 17.75 15.67 -8.09
CA ASN A 2 17.55 14.22 -8.02
C ASN A 2 16.06 13.94 -7.86
N SER A 3 15.40 13.43 -8.90
CA SER A 3 13.97 13.16 -8.86
C SER A 3 13.65 12.16 -7.75
N LEU A 4 12.44 12.22 -7.19
CA LEU A 4 11.97 11.29 -6.16
C LEU A 4 12.17 9.82 -6.61
N ALA A 5 12.01 9.56 -7.92
CA ALA A 5 12.31 8.27 -8.55
C ALA A 5 13.73 7.79 -8.26
N ASN A 6 14.76 8.64 -8.44
CA ASN A 6 16.16 8.27 -8.21
C ASN A 6 16.46 7.98 -6.73
N ARG A 7 15.70 8.55 -5.80
CA ARG A 7 15.87 8.30 -4.36
C ARG A 7 15.19 7.01 -3.88
N ILE A 8 14.21 6.51 -4.63
CA ILE A 8 13.34 5.39 -4.24
C ILE A 8 13.70 4.13 -5.03
N LYS A 9 14.18 4.27 -6.27
CA LYS A 9 14.56 3.15 -7.13
C LYS A 9 15.62 2.27 -6.44
N GLY A 10 15.37 0.96 -6.44
CA GLY A 10 16.20 -0.06 -5.78
C GLY A 10 15.88 -0.31 -4.30
N LYS A 11 15.08 0.54 -3.64
CA LYS A 11 14.74 0.35 -2.23
C LYS A 11 13.69 -0.74 -2.03
N SER A 12 13.89 -1.55 -1.00
CA SER A 12 12.93 -2.55 -0.54
C SER A 12 12.03 -1.97 0.54
N PHE A 13 10.74 -2.26 0.43
CA PHE A 13 9.68 -1.90 1.36
C PHE A 13 9.13 -3.12 2.11
N LEU A 14 9.75 -4.29 1.93
CA LEU A 14 9.37 -5.54 2.63
C LEU A 14 9.39 -5.36 4.15
N TRP A 15 10.49 -4.87 4.70
CA TRP A 15 10.66 -4.71 6.15
C TRP A 15 9.65 -3.74 6.79
N PRO A 16 9.43 -2.52 6.25
CA PRO A 16 8.36 -1.65 6.73
C PRO A 16 6.98 -2.32 6.72
N CYS A 17 6.64 -3.05 5.65
CA CYS A 17 5.35 -3.72 5.56
C CYS A 17 5.21 -4.88 6.55
N LEU A 18 6.27 -5.66 6.76
CA LEU A 18 6.30 -6.73 7.77
C LEU A 18 6.14 -6.16 9.18
N LEU A 19 6.90 -5.10 9.51
CA LEU A 19 6.78 -4.43 10.81
C LEU A 19 5.37 -3.87 11.02
N PHE A 20 4.81 -3.22 10.00
CA PHE A 20 3.45 -2.71 10.07
C PHE A 20 2.43 -3.84 10.28
N GLY A 21 2.56 -4.95 9.55
CA GLY A 21 1.71 -6.13 9.70
C GLY A 21 1.77 -6.74 11.11
N ILE A 22 2.98 -6.91 11.65
CA ILE A 22 3.16 -7.44 13.02
C ILE A 22 2.51 -6.52 14.04
N VAL A 23 2.80 -5.22 13.98
CA VAL A 23 2.21 -4.22 14.90
C VAL A 23 0.69 -4.23 14.79
N SER A 24 0.15 -4.35 13.57
CA SER A 24 -1.29 -4.40 13.34
C SER A 24 -1.97 -5.61 14.00
N VAL A 25 -1.34 -6.79 13.96
CA VAL A 25 -1.85 -8.00 14.65
C VAL A 25 -1.89 -7.80 16.16
N PHE A 26 -0.88 -7.14 16.74
CA PHE A 26 -0.90 -6.76 18.15
C PHE A 26 -2.10 -5.84 18.46
N PHE A 27 -2.32 -4.78 17.67
CA PHE A 27 -3.45 -3.86 17.87
C PHE A 27 -4.81 -4.55 17.76
N ILE A 28 -4.98 -5.46 16.80
CA ILE A 28 -6.21 -6.25 16.63
C ILE A 28 -6.49 -7.11 17.87
N SER A 29 -5.44 -7.64 18.50
CA SER A 29 -5.56 -8.52 19.67
C SER A 29 -6.07 -7.80 20.93
N PHE A 30 -5.89 -6.48 21.03
CA PHE A 30 -6.35 -5.69 22.19
C PHE A 30 -7.81 -5.21 22.08
N ALA A 31 -8.43 -5.24 20.89
CA ALA A 31 -9.77 -4.70 20.67
C ALA A 31 -10.62 -5.59 19.74
N PRO A 32 -10.98 -6.83 20.17
CA PRO A 32 -11.72 -7.78 19.34
C PRO A 32 -13.10 -7.29 18.90
N ALA A 33 -13.74 -6.40 19.69
CA ALA A 33 -15.03 -5.80 19.34
C ALA A 33 -14.97 -4.83 18.15
N MET A 34 -13.77 -4.39 17.76
CA MET A 34 -13.54 -3.47 16.62
C MET A 34 -12.79 -4.14 15.47
N TYR A 35 -12.73 -5.47 15.45
CA TYR A 35 -11.92 -6.26 14.52
C TYR A 35 -12.07 -5.84 13.05
N ASP A 36 -13.30 -5.70 12.56
CA ASP A 36 -13.55 -5.35 11.15
C ASP A 36 -13.04 -3.96 10.79
N VAL A 37 -13.27 -2.97 11.67
CA VAL A 37 -12.82 -1.59 11.48
C VAL A 37 -11.30 -1.52 11.58
N THR A 38 -10.70 -2.19 12.57
CA THR A 38 -9.25 -2.24 12.73
C THR A 38 -8.58 -2.87 11.53
N TRP A 39 -9.11 -3.99 11.01
CA TRP A 39 -8.61 -4.60 9.78
C TRP A 39 -8.74 -3.69 8.56
N ALA A 40 -9.86 -2.97 8.44
CA ALA A 40 -10.06 -2.03 7.35
C ALA A 40 -9.03 -0.89 7.39
N ILE A 41 -8.78 -0.32 8.57
CA ILE A 41 -7.78 0.74 8.79
C ILE A 41 -6.37 0.22 8.50
N VAL A 42 -6.01 -0.96 9.01
CA VAL A 42 -4.70 -1.59 8.78
C VAL A 42 -4.47 -1.82 7.29
N GLY A 43 -5.45 -2.39 6.60
CA GLY A 43 -5.39 -2.60 5.15
C GLY A 43 -5.23 -1.26 4.41
N PHE A 44 -6.02 -0.24 4.78
CA PHE A 44 -5.89 1.08 4.16
C PHE A 44 -4.49 1.67 4.35
N LEU A 45 -3.95 1.64 5.57
CA LEU A 45 -2.64 2.19 5.89
C LEU A 45 -1.47 1.39 5.27
N LEU A 46 -1.68 0.12 4.91
CA LEU A 46 -0.66 -0.67 4.22
C LEU A 46 -0.66 -0.37 2.71
N PHE A 47 -1.84 -0.22 2.10
CA PHE A 47 -1.97 -0.02 0.65
C PHE A 47 -1.83 1.45 0.22
N ALA A 48 -2.40 2.40 0.98
CA ALA A 48 -2.45 3.82 0.59
C ALA A 48 -1.06 4.47 0.44
N PRO A 49 -0.11 4.30 1.38
CA PRO A 49 1.22 4.89 1.24
C PRO A 49 1.98 4.33 0.05
N LEU A 50 1.83 3.03 -0.24
CA LEU A 50 2.47 2.39 -1.38
C LEU A 50 1.86 2.85 -2.70
N PHE A 51 0.55 3.08 -2.74
CA PHE A 51 -0.10 3.70 -3.89
C PHE A 51 0.39 5.13 -4.12
N ILE A 52 0.41 5.97 -3.08
CA ILE A 52 0.89 7.37 -3.15
C ILE A 52 2.36 7.40 -3.57
N LEU A 53 3.19 6.52 -3.03
CA LEU A 53 4.60 6.43 -3.37
C LEU A 53 4.78 6.07 -4.85
N GLN A 54 4.03 5.12 -5.39
CA GLN A 54 4.19 4.70 -6.79
C GLN A 54 3.68 5.75 -7.78
N THR A 55 2.53 6.36 -7.48
CA THR A 55 1.95 7.45 -8.28
C THR A 55 2.81 8.72 -8.26
N GLY A 56 3.30 9.11 -7.08
CA GLY A 56 4.12 10.31 -6.89
C GLY A 56 5.57 10.16 -7.36
N SER A 57 6.15 8.96 -7.26
CA SER A 57 7.54 8.73 -7.68
C SER A 57 7.68 8.37 -9.16
N GLY A 58 6.64 7.83 -9.80
CA GLY A 58 6.74 7.25 -11.14
C GLY A 58 7.49 5.92 -11.20
N VAL A 59 7.74 5.29 -10.04
CA VAL A 59 8.39 3.96 -9.92
C VAL A 59 7.47 3.00 -9.17
N ALA A 60 7.17 1.85 -9.77
CA ALA A 60 6.36 0.79 -9.21
C ALA A 60 7.21 -0.30 -8.53
N LEU A 61 6.57 -1.02 -7.60
CA LEU A 61 7.18 -2.09 -6.81
C LEU A 61 7.23 -3.40 -7.60
N ASP A 62 8.43 -3.87 -7.93
CA ASP A 62 8.69 -5.21 -8.42
C ASP A 62 8.58 -6.26 -7.31
N ASN A 63 8.03 -7.43 -7.66
CA ASN A 63 7.65 -8.50 -6.72
C ASN A 63 6.93 -8.02 -5.45
N TRP A 64 6.17 -6.91 -5.54
CA TRP A 64 5.41 -6.28 -4.45
C TRP A 64 6.24 -5.55 -3.38
N TRP A 65 7.58 -5.60 -3.45
CA TRP A 65 8.41 -5.09 -2.37
C TRP A 65 9.52 -4.12 -2.79
N VAL A 66 10.02 -4.19 -4.03
CA VAL A 66 11.22 -3.43 -4.41
C VAL A 66 10.91 -2.44 -5.51
N ALA A 67 11.10 -1.14 -5.30
CA ALA A 67 10.80 -0.13 -6.32
C ALA A 67 11.79 -0.21 -7.50
N ARG A 68 11.41 -0.85 -8.61
CA ARG A 68 12.31 -1.06 -9.77
C ARG A 68 11.67 -0.71 -11.11
N ILE A 69 10.36 -0.81 -11.20
CA ILE A 69 9.62 -0.69 -12.47
C ILE A 69 9.38 0.77 -12.76
N ASP A 70 10.01 1.30 -13.80
CA ASP A 70 9.91 2.70 -14.17
C ASP A 70 8.72 2.92 -15.13
N ARG A 71 7.94 3.98 -14.91
CA ARG A 71 6.81 4.34 -15.79
C ARG A 71 7.25 4.52 -17.25
N LYS A 72 8.48 5.01 -17.49
CA LYS A 72 8.97 5.26 -18.85
C LYS A 72 9.42 4.00 -19.58
N THR A 73 9.98 3.02 -18.86
CA THR A 73 10.54 1.81 -19.48
C THR A 73 9.50 0.69 -19.58
N GLN A 74 8.61 0.58 -18.61
CA GLN A 74 7.60 -0.48 -18.52
C GLN A 74 6.23 0.08 -18.12
N PRO A 75 5.57 0.86 -19.00
CA PRO A 75 4.36 1.61 -18.66
C PRO A 75 3.19 0.70 -18.26
N TYR A 76 2.98 -0.41 -18.97
CA TYR A 76 1.89 -1.35 -18.66
C TYR A 76 2.08 -2.02 -17.30
N SER A 77 3.27 -2.56 -17.04
CA SER A 77 3.61 -3.19 -15.75
C SER A 77 3.55 -2.18 -14.59
N TYR A 78 3.96 -0.94 -14.84
CA TYR A 78 3.84 0.16 -13.88
C TYR A 78 2.37 0.41 -13.52
N TRP A 79 1.54 0.69 -14.51
CA TRP A 79 0.13 1.05 -14.28
C TRP A 79 -0.67 -0.10 -13.68
N PHE A 80 -0.43 -1.34 -14.11
CA PHE A 80 -1.07 -2.51 -13.50
C PHE A 80 -0.84 -2.57 -11.99
N ARG A 81 0.40 -2.36 -11.55
CA ARG A 81 0.74 -2.38 -10.12
C ARG A 81 0.15 -1.19 -9.39
N VAL A 82 0.25 0.02 -9.97
CA VAL A 82 -0.37 1.21 -9.39
C VAL A 82 -1.87 1.03 -9.20
N VAL A 83 -2.57 0.47 -10.21
CA VAL A 83 -4.00 0.18 -10.14
C VAL A 83 -4.30 -0.86 -9.07
N PHE A 84 -3.52 -1.94 -8.96
CA PHE A 84 -3.70 -2.95 -7.91
C PHE A 84 -3.62 -2.32 -6.51
N TRP A 85 -2.59 -1.52 -6.25
CA TRP A 85 -2.43 -0.84 -4.96
C TRP A 85 -3.54 0.20 -4.72
N GLY A 86 -3.99 0.88 -5.77
CA GLY A 86 -5.12 1.80 -5.72
C GLY A 86 -6.46 1.11 -5.42
N LEU A 87 -6.73 -0.04 -6.03
CA LEU A 87 -7.91 -0.86 -5.77
C LEU A 87 -7.91 -1.39 -4.34
N GLY A 88 -6.76 -1.86 -3.83
CA GLY A 88 -6.64 -2.25 -2.43
C GLY A 88 -6.94 -1.09 -1.49
N THR A 89 -6.35 0.08 -1.75
CA THR A 89 -6.59 1.32 -0.98
C THR A 89 -8.08 1.69 -0.98
N ALA A 90 -8.72 1.72 -2.15
CA ALA A 90 -10.13 2.06 -2.29
C ALA A 90 -11.05 1.02 -1.63
N GLY A 91 -10.76 -0.28 -1.79
CA GLY A 91 -11.53 -1.35 -1.18
C GLY A 91 -11.50 -1.32 0.35
N PHE A 92 -10.34 -1.06 0.93
CA PHE A 92 -10.21 -0.87 2.38
C PHE A 92 -10.83 0.44 2.86
N ALA A 93 -10.67 1.55 2.13
CA ALA A 93 -11.35 2.80 2.44
C ALA A 93 -12.87 2.65 2.43
N TYR A 94 -13.42 1.93 1.46
CA TYR A 94 -14.86 1.64 1.38
C TYR A 94 -15.35 0.94 2.65
N ARG A 95 -14.62 -0.05 3.16
CA ARG A 95 -14.97 -0.74 4.42
C ARG A 95 -14.91 0.15 5.66
N ILE A 96 -14.14 1.23 5.63
CA ILE A 96 -14.07 2.21 6.73
C ILE A 96 -15.26 3.18 6.67
N PHE A 97 -15.58 3.70 5.49
CA PHE A 97 -16.49 4.83 5.33
C PHE A 97 -17.91 4.45 4.94
N VAL A 98 -18.13 3.26 4.38
CA VAL A 98 -19.46 2.81 3.99
C VAL A 98 -19.96 1.80 5.02
N PRO A 99 -20.95 2.17 5.86
CA PRO A 99 -21.51 1.26 6.83
C PRO A 99 -22.18 0.09 6.09
N VAL A 100 -21.87 -1.14 6.51
CA VAL A 100 -22.63 -2.32 6.09
C VAL A 100 -24.01 -2.18 6.75
N ALA A 101 -25.07 -2.09 5.93
CA ALA A 101 -26.43 -2.12 6.44
C ALA A 101 -26.63 -3.46 7.16
N VAL A 102 -26.85 -3.40 8.48
CA VAL A 102 -27.19 -4.54 9.34
C VAL A 102 -28.68 -4.85 9.18
#